data_AF-A0A2H9RLP7-F1
#
_entry.id   AF-A0A2H9RLP7-F1
#
_cell.length_a   1.000
_cell.length_b   1.000
_cell.length_c   1.000
_cell.angle_alpha   90.00
_cell.angle_beta   90.00
_cell.angle_gamma   90.00
#
_symmetry.space_group_name_H-M   'P 1'
#
loop_
_entity.id
_entity.type
_entity.pdbx_description
1 polymer ?
#
loop_
_entity_poly.entity_id
_entity_poly.type
_entity_poly.pdbx_seq_one_letter_code
_entity_poly.pdbx_strand_id
1 'polypeptide(L)'
;MNLILNNIIITYKKRWRIETQFRIQDEARIKCKSKEMKVRYFFFLFEQMLQVIWMCFYKDEAPFKEFVIELAKMSRKWTKTQED
;
A
#
# COMPACT_ATOMS: atom_id res chain seq x y z
N MET A 1 -2.87 -31.62 -22.87
CA MET A 1 -2.19 -31.72 -21.55
C MET A 1 -1.43 -30.45 -21.15
N ASN A 2 -0.66 -29.81 -22.04
CA ASN A 2 0.10 -28.58 -21.73
C ASN A 2 -0.73 -27.33 -21.36
N LEU A 3 -1.93 -27.17 -21.93
CA LEU A 3 -2.76 -25.97 -21.73
C LEU A 3 -3.35 -25.87 -20.30
N ILE A 4 -3.76 -27.02 -19.74
CA ILE A 4 -4.33 -27.10 -18.39
C ILE A 4 -3.25 -26.79 -17.35
N LEU A 5 -2.05 -27.38 -17.51
CA LEU A 5 -0.93 -27.14 -16.61
C LEU A 5 -0.49 -25.67 -16.60
N ASN A 6 -0.39 -25.05 -17.77
CA ASN A 6 -0.06 -23.62 -17.87
C ASN A 6 -1.11 -22.74 -17.19
N ASN A 7 -2.40 -23.04 -17.36
CA ASN A 7 -3.47 -22.30 -16.69
C ASN A 7 -3.41 -22.43 -15.16
N ILE A 8 -3.08 -23.62 -14.64
CA ILE A 8 -2.89 -23.86 -13.21
C ILE A 8 -1.72 -23.02 -12.69
N ILE A 9 -0.57 -23.02 -13.39
CA ILE A 9 0.62 -22.25 -13.00
C ILE A 9 0.32 -20.75 -12.96
N ILE A 10 -0.36 -20.21 -13.98
CA ILE A 10 -0.72 -18.79 -14.04
C ILE A 10 -1.68 -18.43 -12.89
N THR A 11 -2.67 -19.27 -12.64
CA THR A 11 -3.66 -19.04 -11.57
C THR A 11 -3.00 -19.08 -10.19
N TYR A 12 -2.09 -20.02 -9.96
CA TYR A 12 -1.33 -20.12 -8.73
C TYR A 12 -0.45 -18.89 -8.50
N LYS A 13 0.26 -18.41 -9.53
CA LYS A 13 1.04 -17.16 -9.45
C LYS A 13 0.18 -15.94 -9.13
N LYS A 14 -1.02 -15.83 -9.72
CA LYS A 14 -1.96 -14.75 -9.41
C LYS A 14 -2.40 -14.79 -7.94
N ARG A 15 -2.75 -15.96 -7.42
CA ARG A 15 -3.12 -16.15 -6.00
C ARG A 15 -1.97 -15.74 -5.07
N TRP A 16 -0.76 -16.20 -5.34
CA TRP A 16 0.41 -15.87 -4.53
C TRP A 16 0.70 -14.36 -4.50
N ARG A 17 0.49 -13.67 -5.64
CA ARG A 17 0.62 -12.21 -5.72
C ARG A 17 -0.37 -11.51 -4.80
N ILE A 18 -1.61 -12.02 -4.70
CA ILE A 18 -2.63 -11.49 -3.80
C ILE A 18 -2.21 -11.67 -2.33
N GLU A 19 -1.80 -12.88 -1.93
CA GLU A 19 -1.33 -13.15 -0.56
C GLU A 19 -0.13 -12.30 -0.16
N THR A 20 0.81 -12.12 -1.08
CA THR A 20 2.00 -11.26 -0.87
C THR A 20 1.60 -9.81 -0.67
N GLN A 21 0.66 -9.30 -1.48
CA GLN A 21 0.20 -7.92 -1.37
C GLN A 21 -0.59 -7.69 -0.07
N PHE A 22 -1.42 -8.65 0.35
CA PHE A 22 -2.10 -8.60 1.65
C PHE A 22 -1.12 -8.54 2.82
N ARG A 23 -0.03 -9.33 2.79
CA ARG A 23 1.02 -9.27 3.83
C ARG A 23 1.68 -7.89 3.92
N ILE A 24 2.05 -7.31 2.78
CA ILE A 24 2.68 -5.97 2.73
C ILE A 24 1.71 -4.90 3.27
N GLN A 25 0.43 -5.01 2.92
CA GLN A 25 -0.62 -4.11 3.39
C GLN A 25 -0.85 -4.25 4.90
N ASP A 26 -0.90 -5.48 5.43
CA ASP A 26 -1.13 -5.73 6.85
C ASP A 26 0.04 -5.24 7.72
N GLU A 27 1.28 -5.34 7.20
CA GLU A 27 2.48 -4.75 7.82
C GLU A 27 2.46 -3.22 7.82
N ALA A 28 1.85 -2.60 6.82
CA ALA A 28 1.79 -1.14 6.68
C ALA A 28 0.62 -0.47 7.43
N ARG A 29 -0.16 -1.25 8.17
CA ARG A 29 -1.34 -0.76 8.90
C ARG A 29 -0.98 0.30 9.94
N ILE A 30 -1.72 1.42 9.93
CA ILE A 30 -1.54 2.50 10.91
C ILE A 30 -2.19 2.09 12.25
N LYS A 31 -1.36 1.79 13.24
CA LYS A 31 -1.82 1.42 14.59
C LYS A 31 -2.19 2.66 15.39
N CYS A 32 -3.39 2.67 15.96
CA CYS A 32 -3.86 3.74 16.84
C CYS A 32 -4.29 3.17 18.20
N LYS A 33 -3.98 3.87 19.30
CA LYS A 33 -4.42 3.52 20.67
C LYS A 33 -5.83 4.02 21.00
N SER A 34 -6.37 4.96 20.20
CA SER A 34 -7.69 5.53 20.46
C SER A 34 -8.77 4.45 20.46
N LYS A 35 -9.74 4.57 21.38
CA LYS A 35 -10.93 3.73 21.44
C LYS A 35 -12.08 4.28 20.59
N GLU A 36 -11.99 5.54 20.16
CA GLU A 36 -13.03 6.16 19.36
C GLU A 36 -13.08 5.59 17.94
N MET A 37 -14.28 5.15 17.55
CA MET A 37 -14.50 4.52 16.24
C MET A 37 -14.17 5.47 15.07
N LYS A 38 -14.52 6.75 15.21
CA LYS A 38 -14.27 7.78 14.17
C LYS A 38 -12.78 7.90 13.84
N VAL A 39 -11.93 7.94 14.88
CA VAL A 39 -10.47 8.06 14.72
C VAL A 39 -9.90 6.81 14.06
N ARG A 40 -10.35 5.62 14.45
CA ARG A 40 -9.93 4.36 13.80
C ARG A 40 -10.33 4.30 12.33
N TYR A 41 -11.56 4.73 12.02
CA TYR A 41 -12.06 4.77 10.65
C TYR A 41 -11.30 5.77 9.79
N PHE A 42 -10.96 6.94 10.35
CA PHE A 42 -10.14 7.92 9.65
C PHE A 42 -8.77 7.36 9.24
N PHE A 43 -8.05 6.71 10.16
CA PHE A 43 -6.76 6.10 9.84
C PHE A 43 -6.89 4.96 8.82
N PHE A 44 -7.95 4.17 8.92
CA PHE A 44 -8.24 3.14 7.92
C PHE A 44 -8.46 3.74 6.52
N LEU A 45 -9.30 4.77 6.40
CA LEU A 45 -9.53 5.45 5.12
C LEU A 45 -8.25 6.06 4.56
N PHE A 46 -7.46 6.71 5.42
CA PHE A 46 -6.18 7.29 5.02
C PHE A 46 -5.21 6.23 4.46
N GLU A 47 -5.16 5.06 5.09
CA GLU A 47 -4.39 3.91 4.60
C GLU A 47 -4.88 3.45 3.22
N GLN A 48 -6.21 3.34 3.02
CA GLN A 48 -6.79 2.97 1.73
C GLN A 48 -6.47 3.99 0.63
N MET A 49 -6.49 5.28 0.96
CA MET A 49 -6.12 6.34 0.01
C MET A 49 -4.65 6.20 -0.43
N LEU A 50 -3.72 5.96 0.49
CA LEU A 50 -2.31 5.76 0.15
C LEU A 50 -2.12 4.55 -0.76
N GLN A 51 -2.83 3.45 -0.50
CA GLN A 51 -2.76 2.24 -1.31
C GLN A 51 -3.33 2.46 -2.71
N VAL A 52 -4.45 3.18 -2.84
CA VAL A 52 -5.03 3.51 -4.15
C VAL A 52 -4.09 4.39 -4.96
N ILE A 53 -3.51 5.43 -4.35
CA ILE A 53 -2.54 6.31 -5.03
C ILE A 53 -1.34 5.49 -5.53
N TRP A 54 -0.77 4.66 -4.67
CA TRP A 54 0.33 3.80 -5.08
C TRP A 54 -0.06 2.83 -6.20
N MET A 55 -1.19 2.14 -6.05
CA MET A 55 -1.69 1.15 -7.00
C MET A 55 -1.96 1.76 -8.39
N CYS A 56 -2.49 2.98 -8.44
CA CYS A 56 -2.86 3.65 -9.68
C CYS A 56 -1.67 4.29 -10.40
N PHE A 57 -0.70 4.84 -9.67
CA PHE A 57 0.34 5.69 -10.26
C PHE A 57 1.76 5.13 -10.13
N TYR A 58 2.05 4.34 -9.10
CA TYR A 58 3.44 4.00 -8.73
C TYR A 58 3.70 2.50 -8.63
N LYS A 59 2.70 1.65 -8.88
CA LYS A 59 2.79 0.20 -8.67
C LYS A 59 3.91 -0.46 -9.47
N ASP A 60 4.10 -0.01 -10.71
CA ASP A 60 5.09 -0.58 -11.62
C ASP A 60 6.47 0.08 -11.47
N GLU A 61 6.55 1.21 -10.74
CA GLU A 61 7.78 1.97 -10.51
C GLU A 61 8.47 1.62 -9.20
N ALA A 62 7.70 1.52 -8.11
CA ALA A 62 8.26 1.36 -6.77
C ALA A 62 7.40 0.43 -5.89
N PRO A 63 7.99 -0.35 -4.98
CA PRO A 63 7.25 -1.05 -3.93
C PRO A 63 6.52 -0.07 -3.01
N PHE A 64 5.38 -0.49 -2.44
CA PHE A 64 4.57 0.37 -1.55
C PHE A 64 5.36 1.00 -0.39
N LYS A 65 6.29 0.25 0.21
CA LYS A 65 7.14 0.73 1.30
C LYS A 65 8.00 1.93 0.87
N GLU A 66 8.59 1.86 -0.31
CA GLU A 66 9.45 2.92 -0.84
C GLU A 66 8.63 4.16 -1.18
N PHE A 67 7.46 3.98 -1.80
CA PHE A 67 6.49 5.05 -2.04
C PHE A 67 6.16 5.83 -0.75
N VAL A 68 5.85 5.15 0.36
CA VAL A 68 5.55 5.81 1.63
C VAL A 68 6.75 6.57 2.19
N ILE A 69 7.97 6.04 2.06
CA ILE A 69 9.20 6.69 2.52
C ILE A 69 9.45 7.98 1.73
N GLU A 70 9.34 7.93 0.41
CA GLU A 70 9.54 9.10 -0.45
C GLU A 70 8.45 10.16 -0.22
N LEU A 71 7.18 9.74 -0.08
CA LEU A 71 6.09 10.64 0.30
C LEU A 71 6.35 11.34 1.63
N ALA A 72 6.88 10.62 2.62
CA ALA A 72 7.25 11.19 3.92
C ALA A 72 8.44 12.17 3.82
N LYS A 73 9.41 11.92 2.94
CA LYS A 73 10.52 12.86 2.68
C LYS A 73 10.01 14.12 1.99
N MET A 74 9.18 13.99 0.95
CA MET A 74 8.61 15.12 0.22
C MET A 74 7.73 15.99 1.12
N SER A 75 6.82 15.39 1.87
CA SER A 75 5.95 16.13 2.81
C SER A 75 6.75 16.95 3.82
N ARG A 76 7.79 16.36 4.44
CA ARG A 76 8.69 17.08 5.36
C ARG A 76 9.46 18.23 4.68
N LYS A 77 9.91 18.03 3.44
CA LYS A 77 10.56 19.10 2.67
C LYS A 77 9.59 20.26 2.47
N TRP A 78 8.36 19.96 2.05
CA TRP A 78 7.34 20.96 1.76
C TRP A 78 6.89 21.71 3.01
N THR A 79 6.81 21.07 4.18
CA THR A 79 6.49 21.77 5.44
C THR A 79 7.61 22.68 5.93
N LYS A 80 8.88 22.32 5.67
CA LYS A 80 10.04 23.17 6.03
C LYS A 80 10.30 24.34 5.08
N THR A 81 9.70 24.33 3.89
CA THR A 81 9.88 25.38 2.88
C THR A 81 8.81 26.48 3.01
N GLN A 82 7.94 26.41 4.03
CA GLN A 82 6.82 27.35 4.24
C GLN A 82 7.11 28.39 5.35
N GLU A 83 8.36 28.47 5.84
CA GLU A 83 8.86 29.58 6.65
C GLU A 83 9.55 30.59 5.72
N ASP A 84 8.76 31.34 4.94
CA ASP A 84 9.17 32.59 4.28
C ASP A 84 8.10 33.67 4.56
#